data_AF-A0A7K0PBR4-F1
#
_entry.id   AF-A0A7K0PBR4-F1
#
_cell.length_a   1.000
_cell.length_b   1.000
_cell.length_c   1.000
_cell.angle_alpha   90.00
_cell.angle_beta   90.00
_cell.angle_gamma   90.00
#
_symmetry.space_group_name_H-M   'P 1'
#
loop_
_entity.id
_entity.type
_entity.pdbx_description
1 polymer ?
#
loop_
_entity_poly.entity_id
_entity_poly.type
_entity_poly.pdbx_seq_one_letter_code
_entity_poly.pdbx_strand_id
1 'polypeptide(L)'
;MTIAEITRLYVDEQLSTVEIGRRGHLHPETVRRRLHAAGVQLRPVAKVAGRKVSAAEMDRTVELYEQHRNLRVVGEILGVDPSTVRERLVRDDVDTSRELGATPTPPAPPGYALCADVAPGMGTNALALAARCGRGSVPGARRETTWPYRWLVPTTTDTRTPQETAA
;
A
#
# COMPACT_ATOMS: atom_id res chain seq x y z
N MET A 1 -14.99 26.52 0.47
CA MET A 1 -13.87 27.14 1.20
C MET A 1 -12.63 27.20 0.32
N THR A 2 -12.14 28.40 0.07
CA THR A 2 -11.02 28.75 -0.82
C THR A 2 -9.67 28.66 -0.11
N ILE A 3 -8.57 28.75 -0.87
CA ILE A 3 -7.20 28.75 -0.31
C ILE A 3 -6.94 30.03 0.50
N ALA A 4 -7.45 31.17 0.04
CA ALA A 4 -7.31 32.45 0.74
C ALA A 4 -8.01 32.43 2.09
N GLU A 5 -9.25 31.89 2.16
CA GLU A 5 -9.96 31.72 3.43
C GLU A 5 -9.23 30.78 4.38
N ILE A 6 -8.73 29.63 3.89
CA ILE A 6 -7.94 28.69 4.69
C ILE A 6 -6.68 29.36 5.26
N THR A 7 -6.00 30.15 4.44
CA THR A 7 -4.77 30.86 4.83
C THR A 7 -5.05 31.90 5.91
N ARG A 8 -6.10 32.72 5.72
CA ARG A 8 -6.56 33.69 6.72
C ARG A 8 -6.88 33.01 8.06
N LEU A 9 -7.67 31.94 8.04
CA LEU A 9 -8.01 31.22 9.28
C LEU A 9 -6.78 30.65 9.99
N TYR A 10 -5.78 30.21 9.23
CA TYR A 10 -4.57 29.61 9.78
C TYR A 10 -3.57 30.65 10.31
N VAL A 11 -3.37 31.74 9.57
CA VAL A 11 -2.34 32.75 9.88
C VAL A 11 -2.90 33.82 10.81
N ASP A 12 -4.06 34.38 10.49
CA ASP A 12 -4.62 35.53 11.21
C ASP A 12 -5.42 35.09 12.44
N GLU A 13 -6.22 34.04 12.29
CA GLU A 13 -7.08 33.53 13.37
C GLU A 13 -6.44 32.36 14.15
N GLN A 14 -5.22 31.95 13.76
CA GLN A 14 -4.39 30.92 14.41
C GLN A 14 -5.07 29.56 14.65
N LEU A 15 -6.10 29.21 13.87
CA LEU A 15 -6.77 27.92 14.01
C LEU A 15 -5.89 26.76 13.54
N SER A 16 -6.05 25.60 14.17
CA SER A 16 -5.43 24.37 13.71
C SER A 16 -6.05 23.87 12.39
N THR A 17 -5.29 23.08 11.64
CA THR A 17 -5.79 22.45 10.40
C THR A 17 -7.00 21.55 10.63
N VAL A 18 -7.14 20.99 11.84
CA VAL A 18 -8.30 20.18 12.24
C VAL A 18 -9.54 21.06 12.45
N GLU A 19 -9.40 22.18 13.14
CA GLU A 19 -10.51 23.11 13.36
C GLU A 19 -10.96 23.77 12.05
N ILE A 20 -10.01 24.18 11.21
CA ILE A 20 -10.29 24.68 9.85
C ILE A 20 -11.01 23.60 9.04
N GLY A 21 -10.56 22.35 9.13
CA GLY A 21 -11.19 21.21 8.48
C GLY A 21 -12.64 21.01 8.93
N ARG A 22 -12.89 21.02 10.25
CA ARG A 22 -14.24 20.91 10.82
C ARG A 22 -15.14 22.05 10.34
N ARG A 23 -14.65 23.29 10.38
CA ARG A 23 -15.40 24.50 9.97
C ARG A 23 -15.69 24.52 8.47
N GLY A 24 -14.77 24.00 7.65
CA GLY A 24 -14.89 23.94 6.21
C GLY A 24 -15.51 22.65 5.67
N HIS A 25 -15.86 21.69 6.52
CA HIS A 25 -16.20 20.31 6.15
C HIS A 25 -15.16 19.66 5.23
N LEU A 26 -13.88 19.93 5.49
CA LEU A 26 -12.73 19.40 4.77
C LEU A 26 -11.94 18.42 5.66
N HIS A 27 -11.40 17.38 5.04
CA HIS A 27 -10.41 16.55 5.72
C HIS A 27 -9.18 17.39 6.10
N PRO A 28 -8.58 17.23 7.30
CA PRO A 28 -7.43 18.02 7.74
C PRO A 28 -6.25 17.98 6.76
N GLU A 29 -6.04 16.84 6.08
CA GLU A 29 -5.01 16.71 5.05
C GLU A 29 -5.25 17.59 3.82
N THR A 30 -6.52 17.78 3.44
CA THR A 30 -6.89 18.68 2.35
C THR A 30 -6.55 20.13 2.71
N VAL A 31 -6.78 20.52 3.96
CA VAL A 31 -6.40 21.85 4.49
C VAL A 31 -4.88 22.00 4.45
N ARG A 32 -4.14 20.99 4.94
CA ARG A 32 -2.67 20.97 4.97
C ARG A 32 -2.08 21.13 3.56
N ARG A 33 -2.59 20.39 2.58
CA ARG A 33 -2.16 20.47 1.17
C ARG A 33 -2.41 21.86 0.57
N ARG A 34 -3.53 22.48 0.90
CA ARG A 34 -3.88 23.83 0.40
C ARG A 34 -3.02 24.93 1.02
N LEU A 35 -2.71 24.83 2.31
CA LEU A 35 -1.76 25.73 2.98
C LEU A 35 -0.36 25.61 2.37
N HIS A 36 0.11 24.38 2.14
CA HIS A 36 1.39 24.15 1.48
C HIS A 36 1.42 24.71 0.05
N ALA A 37 0.35 24.52 -0.73
CA ALA A 37 0.24 25.08 -2.08
C ALA A 37 0.24 26.62 -2.09
N ALA A 38 -0.19 27.26 -0.99
CA ALA A 38 -0.13 28.70 -0.79
C ALA A 38 1.23 29.19 -0.26
N GLY A 39 2.22 28.30 -0.09
CA GLY A 39 3.54 28.64 0.46
C GLY A 39 3.55 28.90 1.97
N VAL A 40 2.47 28.55 2.67
CA VAL A 40 2.37 28.76 4.13
C VAL A 40 3.17 27.67 4.84
N GLN A 41 4.15 28.10 5.65
CA GLN A 41 4.91 27.20 6.52
C GLN A 41 4.00 26.70 7.65
N LEU A 42 3.87 25.38 7.73
CA LEU A 42 3.04 24.75 8.75
C LEU A 42 3.77 24.73 10.09
N ARG A 43 3.04 25.07 11.16
CA ARG A 43 3.50 24.93 12.54
C ARG A 43 3.96 23.48 12.76
N PRO A 44 5.16 23.27 13.35
CA PRO A 44 5.63 21.94 13.67
C PRO A 44 4.61 21.27 14.60
N VAL A 45 4.16 20.09 14.20
CA VAL A 45 3.30 19.28 15.07
C VAL A 45 4.19 18.83 16.22
N ALA A 46 3.91 19.33 17.42
CA ALA A 46 4.49 18.75 18.62
C ALA A 46 4.11 17.26 18.60
N LYS A 47 5.10 16.39 18.44
CA LYS A 47 4.88 14.95 18.67
C LYS A 47 4.43 14.86 20.11
N VAL A 48 3.15 14.61 20.34
CA VAL A 48 2.67 14.22 21.66
C VAL A 48 3.52 13.02 22.02
N ALA A 49 4.31 13.14 23.09
CA ALA A 49 5.14 12.04 23.54
C ALA A 49 4.19 10.88 23.83
N GLY A 50 4.16 9.90 22.92
CA GLY A 50 3.38 8.69 23.10
C GLY A 50 3.78 8.06 24.43
N ARG A 51 2.84 7.36 25.06
CA ARG A 51 3.12 6.58 26.28
C ARG A 51 4.38 5.75 26.03
N LYS A 52 5.38 5.89 26.92
CA LYS A 52 6.58 5.05 26.85
C LYS A 52 6.16 3.60 27.09
N VAL A 53 6.32 2.77 26.07
CA VAL A 53 6.09 1.32 26.16
C VAL A 53 7.18 0.73 27.05
N SER A 54 6.79 -0.05 28.06
CA SER A 54 7.74 -0.72 28.96
C SER A 54 8.45 -1.88 28.27
N ALA A 55 9.57 -2.35 28.83
CA ALA A 55 10.27 -3.52 28.29
C ALA A 55 9.37 -4.77 28.28
N ALA A 56 8.66 -5.03 29.38
CA ALA A 56 7.72 -6.16 29.46
C ALA A 56 6.59 -6.10 28.41
N GLU A 57 6.15 -4.90 28.01
CA GLU A 57 5.17 -4.75 26.93
C GLU A 57 5.79 -4.98 25.55
N MET A 58 7.08 -4.73 25.40
CA MET A 58 7.83 -5.08 24.19
C MET A 58 7.96 -6.59 24.07
N ASP A 59 8.44 -7.25 25.13
CA ASP A 59 8.62 -8.70 25.18
C ASP A 59 7.30 -9.43 24.87
N ARG A 60 6.19 -8.96 25.46
CA ARG A 60 4.85 -9.49 25.17
C ARG A 60 4.42 -9.26 23.72
N THR A 61 4.83 -8.15 23.10
CA THR A 61 4.54 -7.88 21.69
C THR A 61 5.29 -8.86 20.79
N VAL A 62 6.56 -9.15 21.10
CA VAL A 62 7.38 -10.12 20.37
C VAL A 62 6.80 -11.53 20.52
N GLU A 63 6.51 -11.96 21.75
CA GLU A 63 5.95 -13.29 22.03
C GLU A 63 4.63 -13.53 21.27
N LEU A 64 3.69 -12.57 21.33
CA LEU A 64 2.42 -12.67 20.62
C LEU A 64 2.61 -12.67 19.10
N TYR A 65 3.57 -11.90 18.60
CA TYR A 65 3.92 -11.94 17.18
C TYR A 65 4.49 -13.29 16.78
N GLU A 66 5.34 -13.89 17.61
CA GLU A 66 5.90 -15.21 17.34
C GLU A 66 4.82 -16.29 17.30
N GLN A 67 3.83 -16.23 18.21
CA GLN A 67 2.73 -17.19 18.29
C GLN A 67 1.74 -17.08 17.13
N HIS A 68 1.39 -15.86 16.72
CA HIS A 68 0.30 -15.63 15.78
C HIS A 68 0.75 -15.28 14.35
N ARG A 69 1.99 -14.81 14.17
CA ARG A 69 2.55 -14.35 12.89
C ARG A 69 1.64 -13.39 12.11
N ASN A 70 0.86 -12.57 12.83
CA ASN A 70 -0.13 -11.69 12.24
C ASN A 70 -0.29 -10.39 13.04
N LEU A 71 0.14 -9.27 12.45
CA LEU A 71 0.12 -7.94 13.09
C LEU A 71 -1.29 -7.49 13.51
N ARG A 72 -2.33 -7.88 12.77
CA ARG A 72 -3.72 -7.51 13.10
C ARG A 72 -4.19 -8.24 14.35
N VAL A 73 -3.97 -9.55 14.41
CA VAL A 73 -4.33 -10.38 15.56
C VAL A 73 -3.58 -9.91 16.81
N VAL A 74 -2.27 -9.64 16.70
CA VAL A 74 -1.47 -9.13 17.81
C VAL A 74 -1.95 -7.76 18.27
N GLY A 75 -2.30 -6.87 17.33
CA GLY A 75 -2.88 -5.56 17.64
C GLY A 75 -4.21 -5.66 18.38
N GLU A 76 -5.08 -6.57 17.97
CA GLU A 76 -6.36 -6.85 18.63
C GLU A 76 -6.15 -7.37 20.07
N ILE A 77 -5.23 -8.32 20.27
CA ILE A 77 -4.91 -8.86 21.61
C ILE A 77 -4.33 -7.79 22.53
N LEU A 78 -3.51 -6.89 22.00
CA LEU A 78 -2.85 -5.82 22.75
C LEU A 78 -3.67 -4.53 22.86
N GLY A 79 -4.79 -4.42 22.15
CA GLY A 79 -5.59 -3.20 22.06
C GLY A 79 -4.86 -2.02 21.38
N VAL A 80 -3.97 -2.30 20.43
CA VAL A 80 -3.19 -1.28 19.70
C VAL A 80 -3.32 -1.43 18.19
N ASP A 81 -3.09 -0.34 17.46
CA ASP A 81 -3.09 -0.39 15.99
C ASP A 81 -1.99 -1.32 15.45
N PRO A 82 -2.22 -2.09 14.37
CA PRO A 82 -1.20 -2.97 13.77
C PRO A 82 0.08 -2.24 13.36
N SER A 83 -0.01 -0.94 13.04
CA SER A 83 1.17 -0.10 12.75
C SER A 83 2.01 0.11 14.00
N THR A 84 1.38 0.25 15.17
CA THR A 84 2.08 0.33 16.47
C THR A 84 2.80 -0.99 16.78
N VAL A 85 2.18 -2.12 16.48
CA VAL A 85 2.82 -3.44 16.62
C VAL A 85 4.06 -3.53 15.73
N ARG A 86 3.96 -3.12 14.46
CA ARG A 86 5.10 -3.10 13.54
C ARG A 86 6.22 -2.19 14.05
N GLU A 87 5.90 -0.98 14.51
CA GLU A 87 6.89 -0.05 15.06
C GLU A 87 7.62 -0.63 16.28
N ARG A 88 6.89 -1.34 17.15
CA ARG A 88 7.45 -2.04 18.31
C ARG A 88 8.42 -3.14 17.89
N LEU A 89 8.01 -4.00 16.97
CA LEU A 89 8.83 -5.11 16.46
C LEU A 89 10.09 -4.60 15.75
N VAL A 90 9.98 -3.55 14.93
CA VAL A 90 11.15 -2.92 14.30
C VAL A 90 12.10 -2.31 15.32
N ARG A 91 11.58 -1.75 16.43
CA ARG A 91 12.43 -1.21 17.50
C ARG A 91 13.24 -2.28 18.22
N ASP A 92 12.75 -3.52 18.22
CA ASP A 92 13.38 -4.68 18.82
C ASP A 92 14.16 -5.54 17.79
N ASP A 93 14.41 -4.98 16.60
CA ASP A 93 15.10 -5.64 15.49
C ASP A 93 14.41 -6.92 14.97
N VAL A 94 13.12 -7.10 15.27
CA VAL A 94 12.34 -8.22 14.76
C VAL A 94 11.93 -7.94 13.32
N ASP A 95 12.44 -8.73 12.39
CA ASP A 95 12.16 -8.59 10.96
C ASP A 95 10.70 -8.98 10.63
N THR A 96 9.84 -7.97 10.59
CA THR A 96 8.46 -8.08 10.10
C THR A 96 8.34 -8.13 8.58
N SER A 97 9.42 -7.83 7.84
CA SER A 97 9.44 -7.75 6.37
C SER A 97 9.34 -9.13 5.72
N ARG A 98 9.80 -10.18 6.41
CA ARG A 98 9.70 -11.56 5.94
C ARG A 98 8.25 -12.07 5.93
N GLU A 99 7.37 -11.47 6.72
CA GLU A 99 5.97 -11.89 6.87
C GLU A 99 4.92 -10.78 6.67
N LEU A 100 5.32 -9.60 6.18
CA LEU A 100 4.41 -8.73 5.41
C LEU A 100 4.09 -9.38 4.06
N GLY A 101 3.51 -10.59 4.11
CA GLY A 101 2.63 -11.16 3.10
C GLY A 101 3.12 -11.11 1.66
N ALA A 102 4.22 -11.79 1.35
CA ALA A 102 4.13 -12.65 0.18
C ALA A 102 3.26 -13.84 0.64
N THR A 103 1.93 -13.73 0.54
CA THR A 103 1.16 -14.96 0.33
C THR A 103 1.89 -15.71 -0.78
N PRO A 104 2.20 -17.02 -0.63
CA PRO A 104 2.77 -17.77 -1.74
C PRO A 104 1.86 -17.48 -2.91
N THR A 105 2.41 -16.77 -3.89
CA THR A 105 1.65 -16.25 -5.01
C THR A 105 1.08 -17.49 -5.65
N PRO A 106 -0.27 -17.69 -5.65
CA PRO A 106 -0.83 -18.88 -6.25
C PRO A 106 -0.23 -19.02 -7.65
N PRO A 107 0.27 -20.21 -8.00
CA PRO A 107 0.90 -20.40 -9.30
C PRO A 107 -0.11 -20.01 -10.38
N ALA A 108 0.38 -19.39 -11.45
CA ALA A 108 -0.47 -19.05 -12.57
C ALA A 108 -1.23 -20.30 -13.06
N PRO A 109 -2.49 -20.17 -13.48
CA PRO A 109 -3.23 -21.30 -14.01
C PRO A 109 -2.52 -21.88 -15.24
N PRO A 110 -2.68 -23.19 -15.53
CA PRO A 110 -2.08 -23.82 -16.70
C PRO A 110 -2.35 -23.02 -17.99
N GLY A 111 -1.31 -22.81 -18.80
CA GLY A 111 -1.37 -21.99 -20.02
C GLY A 111 -1.14 -20.49 -19.82
N TYR A 112 -0.95 -20.03 -18.57
CA TYR A 112 -0.63 -18.64 -18.24
C TYR A 112 0.60 -18.55 -17.31
N ALA A 113 1.28 -17.41 -17.33
CA ALA A 113 2.36 -17.04 -16.42
C ALA A 113 2.14 -15.62 -15.90
N LEU A 114 2.75 -15.30 -14.76
CA LEU A 114 2.68 -13.96 -14.21
C LEU A 114 3.61 -13.03 -14.99
N CYS A 115 3.24 -11.76 -15.04
CA CYS A 115 4.12 -10.73 -15.62
C CYS A 115 5.51 -10.71 -14.97
N ALA A 116 5.62 -11.08 -13.68
CA ALA A 116 6.90 -11.17 -12.98
C ALA A 116 7.84 -12.23 -13.57
N ASP A 117 7.29 -13.35 -14.03
CA ASP A 117 8.08 -14.48 -14.54
C ASP A 117 8.52 -14.24 -15.99
N VAL A 118 7.68 -13.58 -16.79
CA VAL A 118 7.89 -13.40 -18.23
C VAL A 118 8.66 -12.11 -18.57
N ALA A 119 8.48 -11.05 -17.78
CA ALA A 119 9.07 -9.74 -18.06
C ALA A 119 10.60 -9.76 -18.26
N PRO A 120 11.40 -10.48 -17.44
CA PRO A 120 12.85 -10.55 -17.63
C PRO A 120 13.25 -11.12 -19.00
N GLY A 121 12.58 -12.17 -19.47
CA GLY A 121 12.83 -12.77 -20.79
C GLY A 121 12.45 -11.86 -21.96
N MET A 122 11.58 -10.88 -21.73
CA MET A 122 11.18 -9.86 -22.71
C MET A 122 12.00 -8.56 -22.61
N GLY A 123 13.03 -8.52 -21.77
CA GLY A 123 13.85 -7.32 -21.54
C GLY A 123 13.08 -6.17 -20.89
N THR A 124 12.06 -6.47 -20.07
CA THR A 124 11.24 -5.47 -19.40
C THR A 124 11.04 -5.80 -17.91
N ASN A 125 10.35 -4.94 -17.17
CA ASN A 125 9.98 -5.21 -15.78
C ASN A 125 8.48 -5.54 -15.65
N ALA A 126 8.11 -6.20 -14.55
CA ALA A 126 6.76 -6.69 -14.32
C ALA A 126 5.69 -5.58 -14.38
N LEU A 127 6.01 -4.39 -13.89
CA LEU A 127 5.09 -3.25 -13.88
C LEU A 127 4.84 -2.70 -15.29
N ALA A 128 5.90 -2.59 -16.09
CA ALA A 128 5.82 -2.16 -17.48
C ALA A 128 5.04 -3.17 -18.33
N LEU A 129 5.24 -4.47 -18.10
CA LEU A 129 4.47 -5.52 -18.76
C LEU A 129 2.99 -5.50 -18.34
N ALA A 130 2.69 -5.36 -17.04
CA ALA A 130 1.33 -5.21 -16.54
C ALA A 130 0.60 -3.99 -17.14
N ALA A 131 1.32 -2.87 -17.31
CA ALA A 131 0.76 -1.68 -17.96
C ALA A 131 0.44 -1.92 -19.45
N ARG A 132 1.22 -2.75 -20.15
CA ARG A 132 0.94 -3.16 -21.54
C ARG A 132 -0.29 -4.08 -21.61
N CYS A 133 -0.44 -5.00 -20.67
CA CYS A 133 -1.63 -5.85 -20.56
C CYS A 133 -2.90 -5.01 -20.32
N GLY A 134 -2.83 -4.01 -19.44
CA GLY A 134 -3.93 -3.07 -19.19
C GLY A 134 -4.33 -2.20 -20.38
N ARG A 135 -3.41 -1.98 -21.33
CA ARG A 135 -3.66 -1.28 -22.59
C ARG A 135 -4.10 -2.20 -23.74
N GLY A 136 -4.21 -3.51 -23.50
CA GLY A 136 -4.55 -4.50 -24.54
C GLY A 136 -3.43 -4.77 -25.54
N SER A 137 -2.19 -4.38 -25.26
CA SER A 137 -1.04 -4.57 -26.18
C SER A 137 -0.42 -5.97 -26.10
N VAL A 138 -0.96 -6.86 -25.25
CA VAL A 138 -0.50 -8.25 -25.09
C VAL A 138 -1.69 -9.16 -25.43
N PRO A 139 -1.67 -9.84 -26.59
CA PRO A 139 -2.75 -10.73 -27.00
C PRO A 139 -2.99 -11.83 -25.96
N GLY A 140 -4.26 -12.07 -25.62
CA GLY A 140 -4.64 -13.10 -24.65
C GLY A 140 -4.32 -12.79 -23.19
N ALA A 141 -3.81 -11.59 -22.86
CA ALA A 141 -3.58 -11.21 -21.48
C ALA A 141 -4.90 -11.04 -20.70
N ARG A 142 -4.95 -11.60 -19.49
CA ARG A 142 -6.13 -11.55 -18.62
C ARG A 142 -5.77 -11.00 -17.26
N ARG A 143 -6.69 -10.25 -16.65
CA ARG A 143 -6.57 -9.81 -15.25
C ARG A 143 -7.27 -10.79 -14.31
N GLU A 144 -6.61 -11.16 -13.22
CA GLU A 144 -7.23 -11.92 -12.13
C GLU A 144 -8.34 -11.10 -11.46
N THR A 145 -9.42 -11.78 -11.10
CA THR A 145 -10.57 -11.18 -10.43
C THR A 145 -10.40 -11.08 -8.91
N THR A 146 -9.48 -11.88 -8.35
CA THR A 146 -9.22 -11.95 -6.91
C THR A 146 -8.07 -11.02 -6.53
N TRP A 147 -8.20 -10.36 -5.39
CA TRP A 147 -7.15 -9.51 -4.85
C TRP A 147 -5.98 -10.37 -4.30
N PRO A 148 -4.70 -9.96 -4.46
CA PRO A 148 -4.25 -8.77 -5.19
C PRO A 148 -4.38 -8.97 -6.71
N TYR A 149 -4.90 -7.95 -7.41
CA TYR A 149 -5.14 -8.02 -8.86
C TYR A 149 -3.83 -8.17 -9.63
N ARG A 150 -3.73 -9.21 -10.47
CA ARG A 150 -2.53 -9.49 -11.27
C ARG A 150 -2.90 -9.67 -12.74
N TRP A 151 -1.91 -9.43 -13.61
CA TRP A 151 -2.02 -9.69 -15.04
C TRP A 151 -1.32 -11.01 -15.37
N LEU A 152 -2.07 -11.89 -16.01
CA LEU A 152 -1.67 -13.18 -16.54
C LEU A 152 -1.38 -13.06 -18.03
N VAL A 153 -0.24 -13.57 -18.46
CA VAL A 153 0.22 -13.60 -19.86
C VAL A 153 0.20 -15.04 -20.32
N PRO A 154 -0.34 -15.36 -21.51
CA PRO A 154 -0.32 -16.74 -22.02
C PRO A 154 1.12 -17.23 -22.21
N THR A 155 1.44 -18.42 -21.71
CA THR A 155 2.79 -19.03 -21.80
C THR A 155 3.02 -19.71 -23.14
N THR A 156 1.96 -20.17 -23.77
CA THR A 156 1.98 -20.62 -25.15
C THR A 156 1.99 -19.40 -26.06
N THR A 157 3.18 -19.09 -26.56
CA THR A 157 3.27 -18.60 -27.94
C THR A 157 2.92 -19.80 -28.83
N ASP A 158 1.66 -20.21 -28.84
CA ASP A 158 1.17 -21.09 -29.90
C ASP A 158 1.01 -20.22 -31.15
N THR A 159 2.15 -19.94 -31.77
CA THR A 159 2.20 -19.58 -33.18
C THR A 159 2.06 -20.87 -33.98
N ARG A 160 0.88 -21.50 -33.94
CA ARG A 160 0.42 -22.41 -34.98
C ARG A 160 -1.10 -22.31 -35.09
N THR A 161 -1.51 -21.35 -35.89
CA THR A 161 -2.58 -21.62 -36.84
C THR A 161 -1.96 -22.43 -37.98
N PRO A 162 -2.32 -23.71 -38.19
CA PRO A 162 -2.50 -24.22 -39.54
C PRO A 162 -3.95 -23.96 -39.91
N GLN A 163 -4.13 -23.25 -41.02
CA GLN A 163 -5.34 -23.37 -41.83
C GLN A 163 -5.64 -24.86 -42.02
N GLU A 164 -6.77 -25.34 -41.51
CA GLU A 164 -7.39 -26.53 -42.10
C GLU A 164 -8.19 -26.07 -43.32
N THR A 165 -7.49 -26.27 -44.43
CA THR A 165 -7.93 -26.21 -45.81
C THR A 165 -9.19 -27.07 -46.01
N ALA A 166 -10.06 -26.54 -46.87
CA ALA A 166 -11.20 -27.23 -47.45
C ALA A 166 -10.88 -28.66 -47.93
N ALA A 167 -11.82 -29.57 -47.68
CA ALA A 167 -12.16 -30.70 -48.53
C ALA A 167 -13.66 -30.97 -48.38
#